data_AF-J7L8Z0-F1
#
_entry.id   AF-J7L8Z0-F1
#
_cell.length_a   1.000
_cell.length_b   1.000
_cell.length_c   1.000
_cell.angle_alpha   90.00
_cell.angle_beta   90.00
_cell.angle_gamma   90.00
#
_symmetry.space_group_name_H-M   'P 1'
#
loop_
_entity.id
_entity.type
_entity.pdbx_description
1 polymer ?
#
loop_
_entity_poly.entity_id
_entity_poly.type
_entity_poly.pdbx_seq_one_letter_code
_entity_poly.pdbx_strand_id
1 'polypeptide(L)'
;MDLDLRAHRSLLRGHLERHDTALLTEAPDPDLFAWCDGHVHELVLPVGTTVPPVPPPPPVTTMNRRTERAGSDGWVSAHLYTDSTLFLQVLAALSDLPGLLDAPVEAWFVRYRDHEGPHLRLRVKASAPTGALESALGRWASDLQTAGVLHTLATRAYRPEYARYGPSPAMEAAETVFVHDSRSALAQLDAANEGFGSYRVLSALSLLRIGQAMGASPAWLTEHLPRSVRPVDREALDLARHLYTHPDELPSELALVWERRDRSLATYRRHLNHPRRVLSSLWHMHHNRVHGPDREDEHHLLSLTRALVLSLLHHPQSAHALI
;
A
#
# COMPACT_ATOMS: atom_id res chain seq x y z
N MET A 1 39.92 5.56 -43.44
CA MET A 1 40.89 4.67 -44.13
C MET A 1 41.40 5.42 -45.34
N ASP A 2 42.71 5.49 -45.52
CA ASP A 2 43.36 6.22 -46.64
C ASP A 2 43.91 5.22 -47.67
N LEU A 3 43.42 5.28 -48.91
CA LEU A 3 43.77 4.32 -49.97
C LEU A 3 45.11 4.61 -50.67
N ASP A 4 45.72 5.78 -50.46
CA ASP A 4 47.06 6.05 -50.98
C ASP A 4 48.11 5.27 -50.17
N LEU A 5 47.82 5.01 -48.89
CA LEU A 5 48.67 4.21 -48.01
C LEU A 5 48.57 2.71 -48.33
N ARG A 6 49.72 2.08 -48.59
CA ARG A 6 49.81 0.64 -48.91
C ARG A 6 49.26 -0.25 -47.78
N ALA A 7 49.48 0.12 -46.53
CA ALA A 7 49.01 -0.65 -45.37
C ALA A 7 47.47 -0.74 -45.33
N HIS A 8 46.78 0.37 -45.58
CA HIS A 8 45.31 0.41 -45.60
C HIS A 8 44.72 -0.34 -46.78
N ARG A 9 45.35 -0.29 -47.96
CA ARG A 9 44.95 -1.13 -49.10
C ARG A 9 45.06 -2.62 -48.79
N SER A 10 46.09 -3.02 -48.03
CA SER A 10 46.23 -4.41 -47.58
C SER A 10 45.12 -4.81 -46.62
N LEU A 11 44.67 -3.91 -45.75
CA LEU A 11 43.54 -4.16 -44.84
C LEU A 11 42.22 -4.31 -45.60
N LEU A 12 41.95 -3.44 -46.58
CA LEU A 12 40.76 -3.55 -47.43
C LEU A 12 40.76 -4.87 -48.22
N ARG A 13 41.91 -5.24 -48.80
CA ARG A 13 42.05 -6.53 -49.51
C ARG A 13 41.79 -7.71 -48.58
N GLY A 14 42.38 -7.72 -47.39
CA GLY A 14 42.16 -8.78 -46.41
C GLY A 14 40.72 -8.83 -45.88
N HIS A 15 39.98 -7.72 -45.90
CA HIS A 15 38.54 -7.71 -45.59
C HIS A 15 37.71 -8.32 -46.72
N LEU A 16 38.01 -7.95 -47.98
CA LEU A 16 37.35 -8.49 -49.16
C LEU A 16 37.58 -10.00 -49.32
N GLU A 17 38.79 -10.48 -49.07
CA GLU A 17 39.12 -11.92 -49.08
C GLU A 17 38.33 -12.71 -48.02
N ARG A 18 37.87 -12.05 -46.94
CA ARG A 18 37.14 -12.68 -45.84
C ARG A 18 35.62 -12.60 -45.96
N HIS A 19 35.10 -11.56 -46.62
CA HIS A 19 33.67 -11.22 -46.59
C HIS A 19 33.06 -11.01 -47.98
N ASP A 20 33.83 -11.24 -49.05
CA ASP A 20 33.50 -11.13 -50.49
C ASP A 20 32.98 -9.76 -50.98
N THR A 21 32.66 -8.85 -50.07
CA THR A 21 32.10 -7.53 -50.34
C THR A 21 32.62 -6.51 -49.32
N ALA A 22 32.68 -5.24 -49.72
CA ALA A 22 32.99 -4.13 -48.83
C ALA A 22 32.14 -2.92 -49.21
N LEU A 23 31.49 -2.30 -48.22
CA LEU A 23 30.81 -1.02 -48.40
C LEU A 23 31.79 0.10 -48.07
N LEU A 24 32.03 0.99 -49.04
CA LEU A 24 32.84 2.19 -48.85
C LEU A 24 31.91 3.40 -48.83
N THR A 25 32.00 4.18 -47.77
CA THR A 25 31.36 5.50 -47.68
C THR A 25 32.43 6.58 -47.70
N GLU A 26 32.07 7.73 -48.27
CA GLU A 26 32.95 8.90 -48.27
C GLU A 26 33.21 9.32 -46.82
N ALA A 27 34.48 9.56 -46.51
CA ALA A 27 34.85 10.12 -45.21
C ALA A 27 34.46 11.61 -45.20
N PRO A 28 33.86 12.12 -44.13
CA PRO A 28 33.60 13.54 -43.99
C PRO A 28 34.91 14.34 -44.08
N ASP A 29 34.83 15.57 -44.57
CA ASP A 29 35.96 16.49 -44.64
C ASP A 29 36.58 16.65 -43.23
N PRO A 30 37.91 16.46 -43.08
CA PRO A 30 38.60 16.64 -41.81
C PRO A 30 38.31 17.98 -41.11
N ASP A 31 38.06 19.05 -41.88
CA ASP A 31 37.77 20.38 -41.33
C ASP A 31 36.40 20.44 -40.61
N LEU A 32 35.50 19.49 -40.85
CA LEU A 32 34.21 19.38 -40.16
C LEU A 32 34.35 18.98 -38.69
N PHE A 33 35.51 18.45 -38.27
CA PHE A 33 35.79 18.08 -36.89
C PHE A 33 36.44 19.22 -36.08
N ALA A 34 36.67 20.39 -36.68
CA ALA A 34 37.37 21.52 -36.05
C ALA A 34 36.71 22.03 -34.76
N TRP A 35 35.40 21.84 -34.59
CA TRP A 35 34.68 22.24 -33.37
C TRP A 35 35.01 21.37 -32.15
N CYS A 36 35.67 20.23 -32.35
CA CYS A 36 36.12 19.31 -31.31
C CYS A 36 37.64 19.05 -31.44
N ASP A 37 38.43 20.10 -31.67
CA ASP A 37 39.89 20.04 -31.84
C ASP A 37 40.37 19.01 -32.88
N GLY A 38 39.55 18.75 -33.91
CA GLY A 38 39.86 17.78 -34.97
C GLY A 38 39.60 16.32 -34.58
N HIS A 39 38.99 16.05 -33.42
CA HIS A 39 38.64 14.70 -32.99
C HIS A 39 37.30 14.22 -33.57
N VAL A 40 37.28 12.96 -34.03
CA VAL A 40 36.05 12.26 -34.46
C VAL A 40 35.13 12.04 -33.26
N HIS A 41 33.84 12.36 -33.41
CA HIS A 41 32.84 12.27 -32.36
C HIS A 41 31.47 11.86 -32.94
N GLU A 42 30.61 11.27 -32.11
CA GLU A 42 29.23 10.90 -32.45
C GLU A 42 28.27 11.59 -31.46
N LEU A 43 27.19 12.16 -32.00
CA LEU A 43 26.13 12.77 -31.20
C LEU A 43 24.89 11.87 -31.23
N VAL A 44 24.54 11.30 -30.07
CA VAL A 44 23.33 10.49 -29.90
C VAL A 44 22.25 11.34 -29.24
N LEU A 45 21.22 11.69 -30.00
CA LEU A 45 20.09 12.48 -29.52
C LEU A 45 18.86 11.58 -29.34
N PRO A 46 18.50 11.20 -28.10
CA PRO A 46 17.26 10.45 -27.87
C PRO A 46 16.08 11.38 -28.14
N VAL A 47 15.23 10.99 -29.07
CA VAL A 47 13.97 11.70 -29.36
C VAL A 47 12.80 10.98 -28.69
N GLY A 48 11.93 11.76 -28.07
CA GLY A 48 10.68 11.31 -27.47
C GLY A 48 9.49 12.06 -28.06
N THR A 49 8.33 11.42 -28.09
CA THR A 49 7.09 12.09 -28.53
C THR A 49 6.69 13.18 -27.53
N THR A 50 6.30 14.35 -28.03
CA THR A 50 5.65 15.42 -27.23
C THR A 50 4.13 15.22 -27.14
N VAL A 51 3.59 14.21 -27.83
CA VAL A 51 2.17 13.87 -27.78
C VAL A 51 1.88 13.14 -26.47
N PRO A 52 0.87 13.56 -25.70
CA PRO A 52 0.44 12.83 -24.51
C PRO A 52 0.10 11.38 -24.89
N PRO A 53 0.59 10.37 -24.15
CA PRO A 53 0.26 8.99 -24.43
C PRO A 53 -1.26 8.80 -24.31
N VAL A 54 -1.86 8.19 -25.33
CA VAL A 54 -3.26 7.73 -25.24
C VAL A 54 -3.29 6.69 -24.12
N PRO A 55 -4.11 6.88 -23.06
CA PRO A 55 -4.19 5.89 -22.00
C PRO A 55 -4.63 4.56 -22.62
N PRO A 56 -3.95 3.44 -22.31
CA PRO A 56 -4.46 2.14 -22.72
C PRO A 56 -5.89 2.00 -22.18
N PRO A 57 -6.82 1.40 -22.96
CA PRO A 57 -8.14 1.13 -22.45
C PRO A 57 -7.99 0.29 -21.17
N PRO A 58 -8.70 0.63 -20.08
CA PRO A 58 -8.62 -0.16 -18.86
C PRO A 58 -9.01 -1.61 -19.19
N PRO A 59 -8.34 -2.62 -18.62
CA PRO A 59 -8.76 -4.01 -18.79
C PRO A 59 -10.21 -4.14 -18.33
N VAL A 60 -11.12 -4.37 -19.28
CA VAL A 60 -12.54 -4.60 -18.98
C VAL A 60 -12.68 -6.05 -18.55
N THR A 61 -12.60 -6.31 -17.25
CA THR A 61 -13.13 -7.56 -16.70
C THR A 61 -14.66 -7.42 -16.67
N THR A 62 -15.36 -8.11 -17.58
CA THR A 62 -16.81 -8.22 -17.55
C THR A 62 -17.22 -9.04 -16.33
N MET A 63 -17.48 -8.36 -15.21
CA MET A 63 -18.09 -8.98 -14.04
C MET A 63 -19.58 -9.24 -14.34
N ASN A 64 -19.99 -10.49 -14.18
CA ASN A 64 -21.39 -10.88 -14.22
C ASN A 64 -22.10 -10.13 -13.07
N ARG A 65 -22.85 -9.07 -13.39
CA ARG A 65 -23.62 -8.28 -12.42
C ARG A 65 -24.75 -9.15 -11.88
N ARG A 66 -24.46 -9.99 -10.88
CA ARG A 66 -25.49 -10.49 -9.97
C ARG A 66 -26.21 -9.25 -9.47
N THR A 67 -27.53 -9.20 -9.67
CA THR A 67 -28.40 -8.09 -9.26
C THR A 67 -28.05 -7.65 -7.84
N GLU A 68 -27.48 -6.45 -7.74
CA GLU A 68 -26.85 -5.91 -6.55
C GLU A 68 -27.93 -5.66 -5.49
N ARG A 69 -27.85 -6.38 -4.37
CA ARG A 69 -28.67 -6.13 -3.19
C ARG A 69 -27.74 -5.72 -2.04
N ALA A 70 -28.18 -4.80 -1.20
CA ALA A 70 -27.54 -4.62 0.11
C ALA A 70 -27.53 -5.99 0.83
N GLY A 71 -26.37 -6.40 1.34
CA GLY A 71 -26.22 -7.69 2.03
C GLY A 71 -26.06 -8.93 1.16
N SER A 72 -25.82 -8.83 -0.17
CA SER A 72 -25.76 -10.02 -1.04
C SER A 72 -24.56 -10.94 -0.82
N ASP A 73 -23.50 -10.47 -0.16
CA ASP A 73 -22.25 -11.22 0.07
C ASP A 73 -21.93 -11.41 1.57
N GLY A 74 -22.96 -11.37 2.43
CA GLY A 74 -22.83 -11.54 3.89
C GLY A 74 -22.36 -10.30 4.66
N TRP A 75 -21.95 -9.23 3.96
CA TRP A 75 -21.60 -7.95 4.56
C TRP A 75 -22.71 -6.91 4.38
N VAL A 76 -23.09 -6.25 5.48
CA VAL A 76 -23.88 -5.02 5.48
C VAL A 76 -22.91 -3.83 5.47
N SER A 77 -23.03 -2.94 4.47
CA SER A 77 -22.20 -1.73 4.38
C SER A 77 -22.98 -0.53 4.90
N ALA A 78 -22.59 -0.06 6.09
CA ALA A 78 -23.10 1.13 6.75
C ALA A 78 -22.14 2.31 6.50
N HIS A 79 -22.66 3.39 5.92
CA HIS A 79 -21.96 4.66 5.78
C HIS A 79 -22.41 5.56 6.93
N LEU A 80 -21.49 5.83 7.83
CA LEU A 80 -21.70 6.55 9.08
C LEU A 80 -21.11 7.94 8.93
N TYR A 81 -21.93 8.88 8.51
CA TYR A 81 -21.48 10.24 8.31
C TYR A 81 -21.44 10.97 9.66
N THR A 82 -20.32 11.62 9.93
CA THR A 82 -20.05 12.43 11.12
C THR A 82 -18.82 13.32 10.90
N ASP A 83 -18.56 14.27 11.79
CA ASP A 83 -17.29 15.00 11.77
C ASP A 83 -16.11 14.04 11.96
N SER A 84 -15.01 14.27 11.22
CA SER A 84 -13.78 13.49 11.36
C SER A 84 -13.23 13.44 12.78
N THR A 85 -13.45 14.47 13.61
CA THR A 85 -13.02 14.49 15.02
C THR A 85 -13.79 13.48 15.90
N LEU A 86 -14.96 13.02 15.44
CA LEU A 86 -15.82 12.08 16.18
C LEU A 86 -15.66 10.62 15.73
N PHE A 87 -14.82 10.34 14.73
CA PHE A 87 -14.62 8.98 14.22
C PHE A 87 -14.21 7.99 15.31
N LEU A 88 -13.31 8.39 16.22
CA LEU A 88 -12.88 7.51 17.30
C LEU A 88 -14.00 7.21 18.30
N GLN A 89 -14.90 8.17 18.55
CA GLN A 89 -16.06 7.94 19.42
C GLN A 89 -17.04 6.96 18.78
N VAL A 90 -17.31 7.09 17.47
CA VAL A 90 -18.13 6.12 16.72
C VAL A 90 -17.51 4.72 16.76
N LEU A 91 -16.20 4.62 16.56
CA LEU A 91 -15.49 3.33 16.53
C LEU A 91 -15.40 2.69 17.92
N ALA A 92 -15.25 3.47 18.99
CA ALA A 92 -15.30 2.98 20.36
C ALA A 92 -16.67 2.35 20.67
N ALA A 93 -17.77 2.98 20.24
CA ALA A 93 -19.13 2.46 20.42
C ALA A 93 -19.42 1.18 19.60
N LEU A 94 -18.54 0.75 18.70
CA LEU A 94 -18.73 -0.47 17.92
C LEU A 94 -18.76 -1.73 18.81
N SER A 95 -18.17 -1.68 20.01
CA SER A 95 -18.19 -2.77 20.99
C SER A 95 -19.60 -3.13 21.47
N ASP A 96 -20.58 -2.24 21.31
CA ASP A 96 -21.94 -2.43 21.81
C ASP A 96 -22.79 -3.26 20.83
N LEU A 97 -22.39 -3.29 19.56
CA LEU A 97 -23.14 -3.91 18.48
C LEU A 97 -23.38 -5.44 18.67
N PRO A 98 -22.39 -6.24 19.14
CA PRO A 98 -22.64 -7.65 19.48
C PRO A 98 -23.74 -7.83 20.54
N GLY A 99 -23.81 -6.96 21.55
CA GLY A 99 -24.84 -7.01 22.59
C GLY A 99 -26.23 -6.67 22.05
N LEU A 100 -26.32 -5.70 21.14
CA LEU A 100 -27.58 -5.32 20.48
C LEU A 100 -28.12 -6.39 19.51
N LEU A 101 -27.25 -7.29 19.04
CA LEU A 101 -27.57 -8.37 18.11
C LEU A 101 -27.70 -9.75 18.79
N ASP A 102 -27.19 -9.90 20.01
CA ASP A 102 -27.00 -11.18 20.71
C ASP A 102 -26.22 -12.20 19.85
N ALA A 103 -25.20 -11.71 19.14
CA ALA A 103 -24.36 -12.54 18.28
C ALA A 103 -22.97 -11.91 18.08
N PRO A 104 -21.93 -12.73 17.82
CA PRO A 104 -20.63 -12.20 17.47
C PRO A 104 -20.70 -11.44 16.13
N VAL A 105 -19.96 -10.34 16.08
CA VAL A 105 -19.90 -9.46 14.91
C VAL A 105 -18.46 -9.34 14.42
N GLU A 106 -18.29 -9.54 13.12
CA GLU A 106 -17.09 -9.15 12.40
C GLU A 106 -17.31 -7.79 11.75
N ALA A 107 -16.33 -6.90 11.92
CA ALA A 107 -16.42 -5.57 11.36
C ALA A 107 -15.06 -5.07 10.90
N TRP A 108 -15.07 -4.30 9.81
CA TRP A 108 -13.92 -3.53 9.38
C TRP A 108 -14.38 -2.18 8.83
N PHE A 109 -13.51 -1.18 8.94
CA PHE A 109 -13.83 0.18 8.57
C PHE A 109 -12.78 0.80 7.66
N VAL A 110 -13.19 1.87 6.99
CA VAL A 110 -12.35 2.77 6.21
C VAL A 110 -12.83 4.19 6.50
N ARG A 111 -11.89 5.13 6.69
CA ARG A 111 -12.17 6.56 6.81
C ARG A 111 -12.30 7.15 5.42
N TYR A 112 -13.39 7.85 5.14
CA TYR A 112 -13.68 8.37 3.82
C TYR A 112 -14.19 9.80 3.88
N ARG A 113 -14.11 10.49 2.74
CA ARG A 113 -14.74 11.79 2.51
C ARG A 113 -15.25 11.82 1.09
N ASP A 114 -16.50 12.18 0.91
CA ASP A 114 -17.07 12.49 -0.40
C ASP A 114 -17.82 13.84 -0.35
N HIS A 115 -18.68 14.09 -1.34
CA HIS A 115 -19.44 15.32 -1.47
C HIS A 115 -20.47 15.54 -0.36
N GLU A 116 -20.94 14.48 0.31
CA GLU A 116 -21.85 14.56 1.46
C GLU A 116 -21.07 14.80 2.77
N GLY A 117 -19.75 14.56 2.77
CA GLY A 117 -18.86 14.91 3.87
C GLY A 117 -17.98 13.76 4.36
N PRO A 118 -17.26 13.97 5.49
CA PRO A 118 -16.52 12.91 6.16
C PRO A 118 -17.45 11.81 6.68
N HIS A 119 -17.05 10.55 6.51
CA HIS A 119 -17.79 9.41 7.02
C HIS A 119 -16.90 8.17 7.22
N LEU A 120 -17.37 7.25 8.05
CA LEU A 120 -16.83 5.91 8.14
C LEU A 120 -17.63 4.97 7.23
N ARG A 121 -16.95 4.18 6.43
CA ARG A 121 -17.57 3.05 5.72
C ARG A 121 -17.34 1.79 6.53
N LEU A 122 -18.32 1.44 7.36
CA LEU A 122 -18.31 0.29 8.23
C LEU A 122 -18.94 -0.91 7.51
N ARG A 123 -18.21 -2.02 7.40
CA ARG A 123 -18.73 -3.27 6.85
C ARG A 123 -18.88 -4.22 8.01
N VAL A 124 -20.08 -4.76 8.16
CA VAL A 124 -20.45 -5.60 9.30
C VAL A 124 -21.00 -6.92 8.80
N LYS A 125 -20.55 -8.01 9.41
CA LYS A 125 -20.98 -9.37 9.15
C LYS A 125 -21.26 -10.06 10.47
N ALA A 126 -22.35 -10.82 10.52
CA ALA A 126 -22.76 -11.60 11.67
C ALA A 126 -23.36 -12.93 11.21
N SER A 127 -23.43 -13.91 12.11
CA SER A 127 -24.16 -15.16 11.88
C SER A 127 -25.69 -14.97 11.92
N ALA A 128 -26.16 -13.86 12.49
CA ALA A 128 -27.58 -13.51 12.55
C ALA A 128 -28.17 -13.17 11.17
N PRO A 129 -29.49 -13.32 10.97
CA PRO A 129 -30.14 -12.89 9.73
C PRO A 129 -29.89 -11.40 9.41
N THR A 130 -29.71 -11.06 8.13
CA THR A 130 -29.39 -9.69 7.69
C THR A 130 -30.34 -8.63 8.24
N GLY A 131 -31.65 -8.90 8.27
CA GLY A 131 -32.63 -7.94 8.81
C GLY A 131 -32.48 -7.69 10.32
N ALA A 132 -32.02 -8.67 11.09
CA ALA A 132 -31.71 -8.49 12.51
C ALA A 132 -30.47 -7.61 12.70
N LEU A 133 -29.43 -7.83 11.88
CA LEU A 133 -28.23 -7.00 11.86
C LEU A 133 -28.54 -5.56 11.44
N GLU A 134 -29.33 -5.35 10.38
CA GLU A 134 -29.76 -4.01 9.95
C GLU A 134 -30.58 -3.30 11.04
N SER A 135 -31.46 -4.03 11.73
CA SER A 135 -32.23 -3.48 12.86
C SER A 135 -31.34 -3.09 14.04
N ALA A 136 -30.35 -3.92 14.37
CA ALA A 136 -29.37 -3.62 15.42
C ALA A 136 -28.50 -2.39 15.06
N LEU A 137 -28.04 -2.31 13.81
CA LEU A 137 -27.32 -1.14 13.29
C LEU A 137 -28.18 0.14 13.33
N GLY A 138 -29.47 0.04 13.02
CA GLY A 138 -30.40 1.16 13.12
C GLY A 138 -30.55 1.68 14.55
N ARG A 139 -30.72 0.78 15.54
CA ARG A 139 -30.78 1.16 16.96
C ARG A 139 -29.47 1.80 17.42
N TRP A 140 -28.36 1.12 17.15
CA TRP A 140 -27.02 1.62 17.47
C TRP A 140 -26.76 3.02 16.89
N ALA A 141 -27.08 3.23 15.61
CA ALA A 141 -26.94 4.54 14.98
C ALA A 141 -27.88 5.60 15.57
N SER A 142 -29.10 5.22 15.95
CA SER A 142 -30.07 6.12 16.61
C SER A 142 -29.54 6.60 17.97
N ASP A 143 -28.89 5.72 18.73
CA ASP A 143 -28.27 6.08 20.01
C ASP A 143 -27.12 7.07 19.80
N LEU A 144 -26.26 6.83 18.80
CA LEU A 144 -25.19 7.76 18.42
C LEU A 144 -25.70 9.11 17.90
N GLN A 145 -26.82 9.12 17.17
CA GLN A 145 -27.47 10.35 16.70
C GLN A 145 -28.03 11.16 17.87
N THR A 146 -28.68 10.48 18.82
CA THR A 146 -29.21 11.11 20.04
C THR A 146 -28.09 11.72 20.90
N ALA A 147 -26.92 11.06 20.94
CA ALA A 147 -25.73 11.58 21.60
C ALA A 147 -24.98 12.69 20.82
N GLY A 148 -25.44 13.05 19.60
CA GLY A 148 -24.78 14.04 18.75
C GLY A 148 -23.46 13.56 18.12
N VAL A 149 -23.16 12.27 18.18
CA VAL A 149 -21.91 11.66 17.68
C VAL A 149 -22.01 11.29 16.21
N LEU A 150 -23.21 11.01 15.71
CA LEU A 150 -23.49 10.64 14.32
C LEU A 150 -24.56 11.57 13.74
N HIS A 151 -24.44 11.99 12.48
CA HIS A 151 -25.54 12.70 11.83
C HIS A 151 -26.38 11.79 10.95
N THR A 152 -25.76 10.89 10.20
CA THR A 152 -26.50 10.04 9.24
C THR A 152 -25.90 8.65 9.15
N LEU A 153 -26.80 7.66 9.17
CA LEU A 153 -26.53 6.29 8.72
C LEU A 153 -27.17 6.09 7.34
N ALA A 154 -26.39 5.65 6.37
CA ALA A 154 -26.89 5.19 5.08
C ALA A 154 -26.40 3.76 4.79
N THR A 155 -27.31 2.85 4.49
CA THR A 155 -26.93 1.51 4.01
C THR A 155 -26.70 1.55 2.50
N ARG A 156 -25.60 0.95 2.06
CA ARG A 156 -25.19 0.90 0.64
C ARG A 156 -24.84 -0.54 0.25
N ALA A 157 -24.83 -0.81 -1.06
CA ALA A 157 -24.29 -2.06 -1.56
C ALA A 157 -22.76 -2.10 -1.34
N TYR A 158 -22.27 -3.21 -0.80
CA TYR A 158 -20.83 -3.48 -0.76
C TYR A 158 -20.39 -4.08 -2.09
N ARG A 159 -19.34 -3.50 -2.70
CA ARG A 159 -18.72 -4.02 -3.92
C ARG A 159 -17.26 -4.39 -3.62
N PRO A 160 -16.92 -5.68 -3.46
CA PRO A 160 -15.55 -6.10 -3.24
C PRO A 160 -14.63 -5.73 -4.40
N GLU A 161 -13.41 -5.25 -4.11
CA GLU A 161 -12.42 -4.84 -5.11
C GLU A 161 -11.62 -6.05 -5.62
N TYR A 162 -12.28 -7.02 -6.26
CA TYR A 162 -11.64 -8.28 -6.72
C TYR A 162 -10.42 -8.06 -7.62
N ALA A 163 -10.42 -7.03 -8.46
CA ALA A 163 -9.29 -6.71 -9.32
C ALA A 163 -8.03 -6.31 -8.52
N ARG A 164 -8.23 -5.78 -7.30
CA ARG A 164 -7.17 -5.29 -6.43
C ARG A 164 -6.70 -6.36 -5.46
N TYR A 165 -7.62 -7.09 -4.84
CA TYR A 165 -7.30 -8.06 -3.78
C TYR A 165 -7.34 -9.51 -4.23
N GLY A 166 -7.68 -9.77 -5.50
CA GLY A 166 -7.80 -11.08 -6.10
C GLY A 166 -9.25 -11.60 -6.12
N PRO A 167 -9.55 -12.61 -6.95
CA PRO A 167 -10.88 -13.24 -6.99
C PRO A 167 -11.14 -14.04 -5.70
N SER A 168 -12.37 -14.51 -5.48
CA SER A 168 -12.64 -15.52 -4.43
C SER A 168 -11.82 -16.80 -4.73
N PRO A 169 -11.13 -17.43 -3.75
CA PRO A 169 -11.12 -17.22 -2.29
C PRO A 169 -10.16 -16.15 -1.72
N ALA A 170 -9.32 -15.52 -2.55
CA ALA A 170 -8.35 -14.52 -2.10
C ALA A 170 -9.04 -13.30 -1.48
N MET A 171 -10.16 -12.85 -2.05
CA MET A 171 -10.96 -11.75 -1.50
C MET A 171 -11.49 -12.03 -0.09
N GLU A 172 -11.96 -13.24 0.20
CA GLU A 172 -12.46 -13.62 1.53
C GLU A 172 -11.32 -13.60 2.58
N ALA A 173 -10.14 -14.06 2.19
CA ALA A 173 -8.95 -13.95 3.04
C ALA A 173 -8.51 -12.49 3.23
N ALA A 174 -8.64 -11.63 2.21
CA ALA A 174 -8.38 -10.20 2.32
C ALA A 174 -9.38 -9.50 3.26
N GLU A 175 -10.66 -9.88 3.25
CA GLU A 175 -11.66 -9.34 4.18
C GLU A 175 -11.36 -9.74 5.63
N THR A 176 -10.90 -10.98 5.85
CA THR A 176 -10.37 -11.41 7.15
C THR A 176 -9.19 -10.53 7.59
N VAL A 177 -8.27 -10.21 6.68
CA VAL A 177 -7.18 -9.25 6.94
C VAL A 177 -7.74 -7.87 7.31
N PHE A 178 -8.76 -7.37 6.61
CA PHE A 178 -9.36 -6.06 6.92
C PHE A 178 -9.98 -5.99 8.31
N VAL A 179 -10.59 -7.08 8.79
CA VAL A 179 -11.11 -7.19 10.16
C VAL A 179 -9.96 -7.11 11.16
N HIS A 180 -8.93 -7.93 10.99
CA HIS A 180 -7.79 -7.94 11.92
C HIS A 180 -6.97 -6.66 11.87
N ASP A 181 -6.84 -6.03 10.70
CA ASP A 181 -6.15 -4.76 10.54
C ASP A 181 -6.96 -3.59 11.14
N SER A 182 -8.29 -3.63 11.08
CA SER A 182 -9.15 -2.66 11.77
C SER A 182 -9.00 -2.75 13.28
N ARG A 183 -8.96 -3.97 13.84
CA ARG A 183 -8.67 -4.19 15.28
C ARG A 183 -7.26 -3.72 15.65
N SER A 184 -6.27 -4.00 14.79
CA SER A 184 -4.89 -3.55 14.99
C SER A 184 -4.79 -2.02 14.99
N ALA A 185 -5.50 -1.34 14.08
CA ALA A 185 -5.51 0.11 14.00
C ALA A 185 -6.13 0.75 15.26
N LEU A 186 -7.22 0.20 15.79
CA LEU A 186 -7.84 0.68 17.04
C LEU A 186 -6.91 0.51 18.24
N ALA A 187 -6.39 -0.70 18.46
CA ALA A 187 -5.45 -0.95 19.56
C ALA A 187 -4.19 -0.09 19.47
N GLN A 188 -3.74 0.24 18.25
CA GLN A 188 -2.62 1.13 18.04
C GLN A 188 -2.94 2.58 18.43
N LEU A 189 -4.14 3.06 18.12
CA LEU A 189 -4.60 4.40 18.51
C LEU A 189 -4.75 4.48 20.03
N ASP A 190 -5.28 3.44 20.66
CA ASP A 190 -5.42 3.37 22.12
C ASP A 190 -4.04 3.38 22.80
N ALA A 191 -3.11 2.53 22.35
CA ALA A 191 -1.73 2.51 22.87
C ALA A 191 -1.03 3.86 22.73
N ALA A 192 -1.19 4.54 21.59
CA ALA A 192 -0.61 5.87 21.39
C ALA A 192 -1.24 6.93 22.33
N ASN A 193 -2.54 6.85 22.60
CA ASN A 193 -3.23 7.74 23.55
C ASN A 193 -2.76 7.50 25.00
N GLU A 194 -2.39 6.27 25.34
CA GLU A 194 -1.80 5.90 26.63
C GLU A 194 -0.30 6.30 26.75
N GLY A 195 0.27 6.91 25.71
CA GLY A 195 1.64 7.41 25.70
C GLY A 195 2.69 6.39 25.23
N PHE A 196 2.28 5.23 24.71
CA PHE A 196 3.20 4.24 24.12
C PHE A 196 3.66 4.65 22.73
N GLY A 197 4.53 5.65 22.68
CA GLY A 197 5.06 6.23 21.44
C GLY A 197 4.02 7.03 20.64
N SER A 198 4.48 7.70 19.58
CA SER A 198 3.53 8.37 18.68
C SER A 198 2.83 7.35 17.79
N TYR A 199 1.57 7.63 17.42
CA TYR A 199 0.84 6.82 16.45
C TYR A 199 1.61 6.67 15.11
N ARG A 200 2.50 7.62 14.78
CA ARG A 200 3.41 7.55 13.62
C ARG A 200 4.45 6.44 13.78
N VAL A 201 5.05 6.29 14.96
CA VAL A 201 6.02 5.23 15.27
C VAL A 201 5.38 3.85 15.16
N LEU A 202 4.25 3.65 15.84
CA LEU A 202 3.54 2.38 15.81
C LEU A 202 3.04 2.04 14.39
N SER A 203 2.62 3.04 13.62
CA SER A 203 2.25 2.83 12.22
C SER A 203 3.43 2.41 11.36
N ALA A 204 4.62 2.98 11.55
CA ALA A 204 5.80 2.58 10.78
C ALA A 204 6.16 1.11 11.05
N LEU A 205 6.10 0.69 12.32
CA LEU A 205 6.25 -0.71 12.73
C LEU A 205 5.18 -1.59 12.09
N SER A 206 3.92 -1.17 12.15
CA SER A 206 2.80 -1.88 11.56
C SER A 206 2.96 -2.10 10.04
N LEU A 207 3.39 -1.06 9.29
CA LEU A 207 3.66 -1.18 7.85
C LEU A 207 4.81 -2.15 7.55
N LEU A 208 5.88 -2.11 8.36
CA LEU A 208 6.99 -3.07 8.26
C LEU A 208 6.50 -4.51 8.47
N ARG A 209 5.72 -4.75 9.54
CA ARG A 209 5.13 -6.07 9.84
C ARG A 209 4.22 -6.57 8.72
N ILE A 210 3.38 -5.70 8.16
CA ILE A 210 2.54 -6.02 6.98
C ILE A 210 3.43 -6.47 5.80
N GLY A 211 4.52 -5.74 5.54
CA GLY A 211 5.51 -6.10 4.53
C GLY A 211 6.10 -7.50 4.75
N GLN A 212 6.57 -7.77 5.96
CA GLN A 212 7.18 -9.05 6.36
C GLN A 212 6.20 -10.22 6.26
N ALA A 213 4.98 -10.06 6.78
CA ALA A 213 3.94 -11.09 6.71
C ALA A 213 3.57 -11.45 5.25
N MET A 214 3.64 -10.46 4.35
CA MET A 214 3.43 -10.65 2.92
C MET A 214 4.67 -11.16 2.16
N GLY A 215 5.79 -11.42 2.85
CA GLY A 215 7.01 -12.00 2.26
C GLY A 215 7.88 -11.00 1.50
N ALA A 216 7.80 -9.70 1.84
CA ALA A 216 8.74 -8.70 1.35
C ALA A 216 10.04 -8.77 2.16
N SER A 217 11.16 -8.96 1.46
CA SER A 217 12.49 -8.91 2.10
C SER A 217 12.87 -7.46 2.42
N PRO A 218 13.81 -7.23 3.34
CA PRO A 218 14.34 -5.90 3.61
C PRO A 218 14.83 -5.18 2.36
N ALA A 219 15.57 -5.89 1.48
CA ALA A 219 16.03 -5.35 0.21
C ALA A 219 14.86 -4.86 -0.66
N TRP A 220 13.80 -5.67 -0.78
CA TRP A 220 12.61 -5.31 -1.55
C TRP A 220 11.90 -4.08 -0.95
N LEU A 221 11.75 -4.01 0.37
CA LEU A 221 11.16 -2.86 1.08
C LEU A 221 11.98 -1.59 0.83
N THR A 222 13.30 -1.67 0.93
CA THR A 222 14.20 -0.54 0.63
C THR A 222 14.28 -0.20 -0.86
N GLU A 223 13.73 -1.01 -1.76
CA GLU A 223 13.63 -0.65 -3.16
C GLU A 223 12.29 0.03 -3.46
N HIS A 224 11.21 -0.47 -2.85
CA HIS A 224 9.83 -0.12 -3.22
C HIS A 224 9.17 0.93 -2.32
N LEU A 225 9.65 1.12 -1.08
CA LEU A 225 9.18 2.23 -0.24
C LEU A 225 9.81 3.55 -0.73
N PRO A 226 9.03 4.65 -0.74
CA PRO A 226 9.50 5.95 -1.21
C PRO A 226 10.68 6.46 -0.37
N ARG A 227 11.56 7.22 -1.03
CA ARG A 227 12.61 7.96 -0.34
C ARG A 227 11.99 9.21 0.29
N SER A 228 12.49 9.57 1.47
CA SER A 228 12.07 10.81 2.10
C SER A 228 12.55 12.01 1.29
N VAL A 229 11.65 12.94 1.02
CA VAL A 229 11.96 14.26 0.43
C VAL A 229 12.27 15.31 1.51
N ARG A 230 11.99 14.99 2.78
CA ARG A 230 12.26 15.82 3.96
C ARG A 230 13.21 15.09 4.92
N PRO A 231 13.87 15.79 5.86
CA PRO A 231 14.59 15.13 6.93
C PRO A 231 13.69 14.14 7.67
N VAL A 232 14.17 12.91 7.87
CA VAL A 232 13.46 11.90 8.66
C VAL A 232 13.53 12.32 10.13
N ASP A 233 12.39 12.23 10.81
CA ASP A 233 12.30 12.40 12.26
C ASP A 233 13.16 11.33 12.96
N ARG A 234 14.27 11.76 13.56
CA ARG A 234 15.24 10.88 14.19
C ARG A 234 14.71 10.27 15.48
N GLU A 235 13.96 11.04 16.27
CA GLU A 235 13.39 10.55 17.53
C GLU A 235 12.36 9.45 17.25
N ALA A 236 11.49 9.68 16.26
CA ALA A 236 10.54 8.66 15.82
C ALA A 236 11.25 7.42 15.26
N LEU A 237 12.30 7.59 14.46
CA LEU A 237 13.08 6.47 13.91
C LEU A 237 13.77 5.65 15.01
N ASP A 238 14.38 6.33 15.98
CA ASP A 238 15.10 5.68 17.08
C ASP A 238 14.15 4.93 18.00
N LEU A 239 12.99 5.52 18.32
CA LEU A 239 11.95 4.83 19.10
C LEU A 239 11.36 3.65 18.33
N ALA A 240 11.08 3.79 17.03
CA ALA A 240 10.60 2.69 16.21
C ALA A 240 11.62 1.53 16.18
N ARG A 241 12.92 1.85 16.04
CA ARG A 241 13.98 0.84 16.07
C ARG A 241 14.05 0.14 17.42
N HIS A 242 13.97 0.89 18.52
CA HIS A 242 13.97 0.37 19.88
C HIS A 242 12.82 -0.60 20.14
N LEU A 243 11.58 -0.20 19.80
CA LEU A 243 10.39 -1.04 19.97
C LEU A 243 10.38 -2.25 19.03
N TYR A 244 11.05 -2.17 17.88
CA TYR A 244 11.25 -3.34 17.02
C TYR A 244 12.19 -4.36 17.68
N THR A 245 13.25 -3.91 18.34
CA THR A 245 14.22 -4.80 19.00
C THR A 245 13.79 -5.30 20.37
N HIS A 246 12.89 -4.58 21.04
CA HIS A 246 12.34 -4.91 22.36
C HIS A 246 10.81 -5.05 22.29
N PRO A 247 10.28 -6.05 21.55
CA PRO A 247 8.84 -6.21 21.37
C PRO A 247 8.09 -6.52 22.67
N ASP A 248 8.79 -6.92 23.73
CA ASP A 248 8.28 -7.13 25.08
C ASP A 248 7.88 -5.83 25.80
N GLU A 249 8.36 -4.67 25.33
CA GLU A 249 7.93 -3.35 25.82
C GLU A 249 6.61 -2.89 25.21
N LEU A 250 6.11 -3.56 24.16
CA LEU A 250 4.81 -3.24 23.58
C LEU A 250 3.66 -3.71 24.50
N PRO A 251 2.55 -2.97 24.56
CA PRO A 251 1.36 -3.43 25.26
C PRO A 251 0.93 -4.82 24.77
N SER A 252 0.63 -5.74 25.70
CA SER A 252 0.32 -7.14 25.39
C SER A 252 -0.87 -7.29 24.44
N GLU A 253 -1.89 -6.44 24.59
CA GLU A 253 -3.05 -6.41 23.70
C GLU A 253 -2.67 -5.98 22.28
N LEU A 254 -1.81 -4.96 22.13
CA LEU A 254 -1.31 -4.51 20.84
C LEU A 254 -0.50 -5.62 20.14
N ALA A 255 0.40 -6.27 20.88
CA ALA A 255 1.20 -7.38 20.37
C ALA A 255 0.32 -8.55 19.90
N LEU A 256 -0.72 -8.90 20.68
CA LEU A 256 -1.66 -9.98 20.36
C LEU A 256 -2.48 -9.68 19.09
N VAL A 257 -3.00 -8.46 18.93
CA VAL A 257 -3.77 -8.11 17.73
C VAL A 257 -2.89 -8.04 16.48
N TRP A 258 -1.66 -7.56 16.61
CA TRP A 258 -0.68 -7.59 15.51
C TRP A 258 -0.35 -9.01 15.10
N GLU A 259 -0.12 -9.94 16.04
CA GLU A 259 0.14 -11.34 15.71
C GLU A 259 -1.04 -11.99 14.96
N ARG A 260 -2.27 -11.72 15.40
CA ARG A 260 -3.49 -12.20 14.72
C ARG A 260 -3.60 -11.64 13.30
N ARG A 261 -3.31 -10.35 13.11
CA ARG A 261 -3.27 -9.73 11.78
C ARG A 261 -2.20 -10.37 10.91
N ASP A 262 -0.98 -10.54 11.41
CA ASP A 262 0.13 -11.08 10.64
C ASP A 262 -0.14 -12.53 10.21
N ARG A 263 -0.83 -13.32 11.05
CA ARG A 263 -1.31 -14.65 10.69
C ARG A 263 -2.35 -14.61 9.57
N SER A 264 -3.30 -13.67 9.62
CA SER A 264 -4.28 -13.50 8.55
C SER A 264 -3.64 -13.07 7.22
N LEU A 265 -2.62 -12.21 7.26
CA LEU A 265 -1.81 -11.82 6.09
C LEU A 265 -1.06 -13.02 5.52
N ALA A 266 -0.45 -13.86 6.36
CA ALA A 266 0.22 -15.07 5.91
C ALA A 266 -0.75 -16.07 5.24
N THR A 267 -1.99 -16.18 5.73
CA THR A 267 -3.05 -16.98 5.08
C THR A 267 -3.44 -16.35 3.74
N TYR A 268 -3.74 -15.05 3.70
CA TYR A 268 -4.09 -14.33 2.48
C TYR A 268 -3.00 -14.46 1.40
N ARG A 269 -1.73 -14.33 1.78
CA ARG A 269 -0.57 -14.51 0.90
C ARG A 269 -0.60 -15.83 0.14
N ARG A 270 -1.08 -16.92 0.75
CA ARG A 270 -1.15 -18.26 0.10
C ARG A 270 -2.15 -18.32 -1.05
N HIS A 271 -3.09 -17.38 -1.12
CA HIS A 271 -4.08 -17.29 -2.20
C HIS A 271 -3.63 -16.39 -3.36
N LEU A 272 -2.42 -15.80 -3.30
CA LEU A 272 -1.94 -14.85 -4.29
C LEU A 272 -0.76 -15.41 -5.09
N ASN A 273 -0.86 -15.32 -6.43
CA ASN A 273 0.26 -15.63 -7.33
C ASN A 273 1.39 -14.58 -7.21
N HIS A 274 1.02 -13.32 -6.96
CA HIS A 274 1.96 -12.20 -6.83
C HIS A 274 1.65 -11.37 -5.58
N PRO A 275 1.97 -11.88 -4.37
CA PRO A 275 1.58 -11.24 -3.11
C PRO A 275 2.07 -9.79 -2.94
N ARG A 276 3.19 -9.44 -3.57
CA ARG A 276 3.77 -8.10 -3.47
C ARG A 276 2.98 -7.03 -4.21
N ARG A 277 2.14 -7.40 -5.19
CA ARG A 277 1.31 -6.45 -5.96
C ARG A 277 0.25 -5.77 -5.11
N VAL A 278 -0.19 -6.39 -4.01
CA VAL A 278 -1.22 -5.83 -3.12
C VAL A 278 -0.66 -5.03 -1.95
N LEU A 279 0.67 -5.01 -1.76
CA LEU A 279 1.31 -4.36 -0.60
C LEU A 279 1.02 -2.88 -0.51
N SER A 280 1.12 -2.14 -1.62
CA SER A 280 0.76 -0.72 -1.66
C SER A 280 -0.68 -0.49 -1.20
N SER A 281 -1.58 -1.42 -1.52
CA SER A 281 -2.98 -1.35 -1.14
C SER A 281 -3.20 -1.64 0.34
N LEU A 282 -2.49 -2.64 0.89
CA LEU A 282 -2.55 -2.96 2.31
C LEU A 282 -1.97 -1.83 3.16
N TRP A 283 -0.83 -1.24 2.75
CA TRP A 283 -0.25 -0.09 3.43
C TRP A 283 -1.17 1.13 3.39
N HIS A 284 -1.76 1.42 2.23
CA HIS A 284 -2.73 2.49 2.09
C HIS A 284 -3.94 2.30 3.00
N MET A 285 -4.48 1.08 3.03
CA MET A 285 -5.64 0.75 3.86
C MET A 285 -5.33 0.79 5.36
N HIS A 286 -4.12 0.40 5.78
CA HIS A 286 -3.69 0.52 7.17
C HIS A 286 -3.49 1.98 7.57
N HIS A 287 -2.77 2.76 6.75
CA HIS A 287 -2.59 4.20 6.93
C HIS A 287 -3.94 4.91 7.06
N ASN A 288 -4.88 4.63 6.15
CA ASN A 288 -6.22 5.21 6.16
C ASN A 288 -6.97 4.97 7.49
N ARG A 289 -6.84 3.78 8.09
CA ARG A 289 -7.55 3.46 9.33
C ARG A 289 -7.02 4.21 10.54
N VAL A 290 -5.71 4.45 10.58
CA VAL A 290 -5.04 5.11 11.72
C VAL A 290 -5.03 6.64 11.53
N HIS A 291 -4.52 7.10 10.38
CA HIS A 291 -4.26 8.52 10.08
C HIS A 291 -5.42 9.19 9.33
N GLY A 292 -6.17 8.43 8.53
CA GLY A 292 -7.18 8.97 7.62
C GLY A 292 -6.64 9.22 6.21
N PRO A 293 -7.48 9.75 5.30
CA PRO A 293 -7.10 9.96 3.90
C PRO A 293 -6.24 11.21 3.72
N ASP A 294 -4.94 11.11 3.99
CA ASP A 294 -3.93 12.15 3.76
C ASP A 294 -2.73 11.59 2.98
N ARG A 295 -2.57 12.02 1.72
CA ARG A 295 -1.52 11.50 0.82
C ARG A 295 -0.11 11.99 1.19
N GLU A 296 0.01 13.20 1.71
CA GLU A 296 1.32 13.74 2.11
C GLU A 296 1.80 13.00 3.35
N ASP A 297 0.90 12.81 4.33
CA ASP A 297 1.19 12.03 5.51
C ASP A 297 1.48 10.55 5.19
N GLU A 298 0.72 9.93 4.28
CA GLU A 298 0.96 8.56 3.82
C GLU A 298 2.38 8.40 3.25
N HIS A 299 2.80 9.34 2.40
CA HIS A 299 4.14 9.34 1.83
C HIS A 299 5.23 9.49 2.89
N HIS A 300 5.02 10.39 3.87
CA HIS A 300 5.95 10.56 4.99
C HIS A 300 6.06 9.30 5.84
N LEU A 301 4.94 8.64 6.16
CA LEU A 301 4.93 7.40 6.92
C LEU A 301 5.67 6.28 6.18
N LEU A 302 5.40 6.10 4.89
CA LEU A 302 6.10 5.10 4.07
C LEU A 302 7.61 5.37 3.98
N SER A 303 8.00 6.65 3.92
CA SER A 303 9.42 7.06 3.94
C SER A 303 10.09 6.81 5.29
N LEU A 304 9.38 7.01 6.40
CA LEU A 304 9.85 6.64 7.75
C LEU A 304 10.02 5.13 7.88
N THR A 305 9.07 4.32 7.38
CA THR A 305 9.19 2.86 7.35
C THR A 305 10.42 2.42 6.55
N ARG A 306 10.72 3.08 5.43
CA ARG A 306 11.95 2.83 4.66
C ARG A 306 13.20 3.10 5.49
N ALA A 307 13.23 4.25 6.17
CA ALA A 307 14.36 4.62 7.03
C ALA A 307 14.54 3.63 8.19
N LEU A 308 13.44 3.13 8.77
CA LEU A 308 13.45 2.06 9.78
C LEU A 308 14.12 0.80 9.23
N VAL A 309 13.69 0.30 8.07
CA VAL A 309 14.30 -0.89 7.44
C VAL A 309 15.80 -0.69 7.19
N LEU A 310 16.20 0.46 6.66
CA LEU A 310 17.61 0.79 6.46
C LEU A 310 18.40 0.84 7.77
N SER A 311 17.81 1.38 8.83
CA SER A 311 18.47 1.44 10.14
C SER A 311 18.68 0.05 10.74
N LEU A 312 17.69 -0.85 10.57
CA LEU A 312 17.76 -2.23 11.07
C LEU A 312 18.79 -3.06 10.30
N LEU A 313 18.98 -2.80 9.00
CA LEU A 313 19.99 -3.47 8.17
C LEU A 313 21.43 -3.10 8.54
N HIS A 314 21.68 -1.88 8.99
CA HIS A 314 23.03 -1.40 9.32
C HIS A 314 23.41 -1.60 10.80
N HIS A 315 22.50 -2.11 11.64
CA HIS A 315 22.75 -2.34 13.06
C HIS A 315 22.96 -3.83 13.37
N PRO A 316 24.14 -4.25 13.89
CA PRO A 316 24.50 -5.67 14.03
C PRO A 316 23.58 -6.48 14.96
N GLN A 317 22.98 -5.84 15.98
CA GLN A 317 22.04 -6.49 16.91
C GLN A 317 20.63 -6.66 16.32
N SER A 318 20.24 -5.86 15.33
CA SER A 318 18.90 -5.84 14.74
C SER A 318 18.79 -6.66 13.45
N ALA A 319 19.92 -6.93 12.78
CA ALA A 319 19.96 -7.70 11.54
C ALA A 319 19.45 -9.15 11.73
N HIS A 320 19.70 -9.76 12.89
CA HIS A 320 19.24 -11.12 13.20
C HIS A 320 17.72 -11.24 13.39
N ALA A 321 17.03 -10.16 13.77
CA ALA A 321 15.58 -10.12 13.94
C ALA A 321 14.84 -9.72 12.65
N LEU A 322 15.57 -9.35 11.60
CA LEU A 322 15.03 -8.84 10.33
C LEU A 322 15.11 -9.86 9.18
N ILE A 323 16.04 -10.82 9.28
CA ILE A 323 16.26 -11.94 8.33
C ILE A 323 15.33 -13.10 8.69
#